data_AF-A0AAF0CQB2-F1
#
_entry.id   AF-A0AAF0CQB2-F1
#
_cell.length_a   1.000
_cell.length_b   1.000
_cell.length_c   1.000
_cell.angle_alpha   90.00
_cell.angle_beta   90.00
_cell.angle_gamma   90.00
#
_symmetry.space_group_name_H-M   'P 1'
#
loop_
_entity.id
_entity.type
_entity.pdbx_description
1 polymer ?
#
loop_
_entity_poly.entity_id
_entity_poly.type
_entity_poly.pdbx_seq_one_letter_code
_entity_poly.pdbx_strand_id
1 'polypeptide(L)'
;MAKSSSTLDWCIVRLGEDHNWWVNEVSDPVRWDVDGLSIVDPRQVDYLIELVEPLRDYGFDQDTLDVAFIPFRIEKDVGDGKVRLKRVKESLFDSEDKLFALPDIVDDENGPYADLLDHLTRCRVKMLNDAFEFESKLTVDEVEDEIREDQNASFIEGKAIHTFDELTAILDYVPAGYESDDDDGDGSSDEEDIDDADLPDIDEEDEKSLKGDSSLKWDDDEDEDSDDEDDEEESDDDEDSDDEEEEEKPRGKSKRR
;
A
#
# COMPACT_ATOMS: atom_id res chain seq x y z
N MET A 1 34.62 5.38 -7.65
CA MET A 1 33.69 4.23 -7.68
C MET A 1 32.57 4.58 -6.72
N ALA A 2 31.47 5.13 -7.23
CA ALA A 2 30.32 5.43 -6.40
C ALA A 2 29.66 4.11 -6.03
N LYS A 3 29.64 3.77 -4.75
CA LYS A 3 28.74 2.74 -4.24
C LYS A 3 27.35 3.34 -4.29
N SER A 4 26.69 3.25 -5.44
CA SER A 4 25.25 3.48 -5.54
C SER A 4 24.58 2.30 -4.85
N SER A 5 24.33 2.40 -3.54
CA SER A 5 23.41 1.48 -2.87
C SER A 5 22.04 1.74 -3.48
N SER A 6 21.63 0.86 -4.38
CA SER A 6 20.36 0.81 -5.09
C SER A 6 19.22 0.37 -4.17
N THR A 7 19.19 0.90 -2.94
CA THR A 7 18.33 0.40 -1.89
C THR A 7 17.50 1.54 -1.36
N LEU A 8 16.20 1.49 -1.65
CA LEU A 8 15.20 2.31 -0.99
C LEU A 8 15.34 2.08 0.53
N ASP A 9 15.63 3.13 1.29
CA ASP A 9 15.91 3.05 2.74
C ASP A 9 14.67 3.39 3.58
N TRP A 10 13.84 4.31 3.09
CA TRP A 10 12.59 4.72 3.71
C TRP A 10 11.57 5.13 2.64
N CYS A 11 10.30 5.06 3.01
CA CYS A 11 9.18 5.64 2.27
C CYS A 11 8.17 6.25 3.26
N ILE A 12 7.31 7.14 2.77
CA ILE A 12 6.15 7.66 3.51
C ILE A 12 4.91 7.17 2.79
N VAL A 13 3.99 6.61 3.55
CA VAL A 13 2.75 6.02 3.04
C VAL A 13 1.54 6.77 3.60
N ARG A 14 0.42 6.71 2.89
CA ARG A 14 -0.87 7.29 3.30
C ARG A 14 -1.98 6.30 3.03
N LEU A 15 -3.04 6.37 3.82
CA LEU A 15 -4.27 5.64 3.53
C LEU A 15 -5.03 6.36 2.39
N GLY A 16 -5.46 5.61 1.39
CA GLY A 16 -6.30 6.08 0.29
C GLY A 16 -7.79 6.13 0.68
N GLU A 17 -8.60 6.67 -0.22
CA GLU A 17 -10.07 6.67 -0.08
C GLU A 17 -10.66 5.26 -0.24
N ASP A 18 -9.91 4.37 -0.89
CA ASP A 18 -10.18 2.95 -1.09
C ASP A 18 -9.76 2.07 0.10
N HIS A 19 -9.40 2.68 1.23
CA HIS A 19 -8.90 2.01 2.43
C HIS A 19 -7.59 1.20 2.22
N ASN A 20 -6.90 1.39 1.10
CA ASN A 20 -5.59 0.79 0.84
C ASN A 20 -4.44 1.75 1.16
N TRP A 21 -3.24 1.20 1.33
CA TRP A 21 -2.04 1.98 1.60
C TRP A 21 -1.28 2.30 0.31
N TRP A 22 -0.99 3.59 0.13
CA TRP A 22 -0.30 4.11 -1.06
C TRP A 22 0.97 4.84 -0.67
N VAL A 23 2.03 4.69 -1.48
CA VAL A 23 3.30 5.38 -1.27
C VAL A 23 3.16 6.85 -1.72
N ASN A 24 3.49 7.76 -0.82
CA ASN A 24 3.46 9.20 -1.07
C ASN A 24 4.86 9.77 -1.37
N GLU A 25 5.89 9.30 -0.64
CA GLU A 25 7.27 9.75 -0.84
C GLU A 25 8.25 8.60 -0.66
N VAL A 26 9.37 8.67 -1.37
CA VAL A 26 10.43 7.66 -1.38
C VAL A 26 11.79 8.30 -1.19
N SER A 27 12.70 7.55 -0.59
CA SER A 27 14.11 7.95 -0.45
C SER A 27 14.89 7.97 -1.78
N ASP A 28 14.42 7.29 -2.82
CA ASP A 28 15.05 7.23 -4.15
C ASP A 28 14.04 7.54 -5.28
N PRO A 29 13.67 8.81 -5.48
CA PRO A 29 12.70 9.23 -6.50
C PRO A 29 13.25 9.15 -7.94
N VAL A 30 14.50 8.72 -8.13
CA VAL A 30 15.09 8.53 -9.46
C VAL A 30 14.73 7.16 -10.03
N ARG A 31 14.59 6.16 -9.17
CA ARG A 31 14.32 4.77 -9.56
C ARG A 31 12.89 4.34 -9.27
N TRP A 32 12.23 5.02 -8.34
CA TRP A 32 10.88 4.72 -7.91
C TRP A 32 9.96 5.85 -8.35
N ASP A 33 8.95 5.49 -9.16
CA ASP A 33 7.79 6.34 -9.35
C ASP A 33 6.81 6.09 -8.20
N VAL A 34 6.26 7.17 -7.64
CA VAL A 34 5.28 7.09 -6.55
C VAL A 34 3.84 7.14 -7.08
N ASP A 35 3.66 7.53 -8.35
CA ASP A 35 2.34 7.62 -8.95
C ASP A 35 1.76 6.21 -9.13
N GLY A 36 0.66 5.92 -8.43
CA GLY A 36 0.06 4.58 -8.41
C GLY A 36 0.87 3.51 -7.67
N LEU A 37 1.93 3.85 -6.94
CA LEU A 37 2.72 2.88 -6.18
C LEU A 37 2.00 2.51 -4.88
N SER A 38 1.52 1.27 -4.81
CA SER A 38 0.86 0.69 -3.65
C SER A 38 1.85 -0.03 -2.72
N ILE A 39 1.43 -0.28 -1.48
CA ILE A 39 2.19 -1.05 -0.51
C ILE A 39 1.24 -1.91 0.31
N VAL A 40 1.59 -3.18 0.46
CA VAL A 40 0.75 -4.15 1.15
C VAL A 40 0.92 -3.97 2.67
N ASP A 41 -0.18 -3.83 3.39
CA ASP A 41 -0.15 -3.68 4.85
C ASP A 41 0.01 -5.03 5.56
N PRO A 42 0.42 -5.06 6.85
CA PRO A 42 0.70 -6.31 7.54
C PRO A 42 -0.48 -7.30 7.57
N ARG A 43 -1.74 -6.83 7.60
CA ARG A 43 -2.91 -7.71 7.59
C ARG A 43 -3.12 -8.35 6.23
N GLN A 44 -2.96 -7.56 5.16
CA GLN A 44 -2.98 -8.07 3.79
C GLN A 44 -1.83 -9.07 3.57
N VAL A 45 -0.63 -8.82 4.12
CA VAL A 45 0.48 -9.79 4.07
C VAL A 45 0.10 -11.10 4.75
N ASP A 46 -0.46 -11.05 5.97
CA ASP A 46 -0.91 -12.26 6.67
C ASP A 46 -1.91 -13.07 5.81
N TYR A 47 -2.88 -12.39 5.18
CA TYR A 47 -3.86 -13.03 4.30
C TYR A 47 -3.22 -13.65 3.04
N LEU A 48 -2.28 -12.95 2.39
CA LEU A 48 -1.54 -13.49 1.25
C LEU A 48 -0.75 -14.75 1.65
N ILE A 49 -0.17 -14.78 2.85
CA ILE A 49 0.54 -15.95 3.37
C ILE A 49 -0.43 -17.14 3.52
N GLU A 50 -1.65 -16.91 3.99
CA GLU A 50 -2.69 -17.95 4.08
C GLU A 50 -3.11 -18.46 2.70
N LEU A 51 -3.26 -17.59 1.71
CA LEU A 51 -3.64 -17.94 0.35
C LEU A 51 -2.58 -18.75 -0.41
N VAL A 52 -1.29 -18.50 -0.16
CA VAL A 52 -0.20 -19.23 -0.81
C VAL A 52 0.09 -20.59 -0.16
N GLU A 53 -0.39 -20.83 1.06
CA GLU A 53 -0.11 -22.06 1.81
C GLU A 53 -0.58 -23.33 1.06
N PRO A 54 -1.80 -23.39 0.47
CA PRO A 54 -2.22 -24.53 -0.35
C PRO A 54 -1.39 -24.71 -1.62
N LEU A 55 -0.81 -23.64 -2.16
CA LEU A 55 0.00 -23.69 -3.38
C LEU A 55 1.36 -24.37 -3.16
N ARG A 56 1.81 -24.57 -1.92
CA ARG A 56 3.05 -25.30 -1.61
C ARG A 56 3.04 -26.71 -2.18
N ASP A 57 1.90 -27.40 -2.14
CA ASP A 57 1.75 -28.75 -2.72
C ASP A 57 1.87 -28.76 -4.26
N TYR A 58 1.71 -27.60 -4.89
CA TYR A 58 1.79 -27.41 -6.34
C TYR A 58 3.12 -26.78 -6.81
N GLY A 59 4.08 -26.65 -5.88
CA GLY A 59 5.43 -26.18 -6.15
C GLY A 59 5.65 -24.70 -5.91
N PHE A 60 4.79 -24.04 -5.12
CA PHE A 60 5.06 -22.69 -4.65
C PHE A 60 6.36 -22.64 -3.82
N ASP A 61 7.12 -21.56 -4.01
CA ASP A 61 8.40 -21.33 -3.37
C ASP A 61 8.28 -20.05 -2.56
N GLN A 62 8.39 -20.22 -1.24
CA GLN A 62 8.25 -19.14 -0.27
C GLN A 62 9.31 -18.06 -0.48
N ASP A 63 10.51 -18.46 -0.90
CA ASP A 63 11.63 -17.54 -1.12
C ASP A 63 11.28 -16.56 -2.25
N THR A 64 10.49 -16.96 -3.25
CA THR A 64 10.05 -16.08 -4.34
C THR A 64 9.18 -14.93 -3.82
N LEU A 65 8.28 -15.20 -2.87
CA LEU A 65 7.48 -14.14 -2.25
C LEU A 65 8.35 -13.23 -1.38
N ASP A 66 9.23 -13.81 -0.57
CA ASP A 66 10.06 -13.01 0.35
C ASP A 66 11.02 -12.07 -0.41
N VAL A 67 11.54 -12.47 -1.57
CA VAL A 67 12.42 -11.61 -2.40
C VAL A 67 11.66 -10.62 -3.28
N ALA A 68 10.39 -10.89 -3.60
CA ALA A 68 9.54 -10.00 -4.38
C ALA A 68 9.17 -8.72 -3.65
N PHE A 69 9.27 -8.72 -2.32
CA PHE A 69 8.92 -7.60 -1.47
C PHE A 69 10.10 -7.02 -0.73
N ILE A 70 10.07 -5.70 -0.56
CA ILE A 70 10.95 -4.96 0.33
C ILE A 70 10.18 -4.74 1.65
N PRO A 71 10.61 -5.36 2.76
CA PRO A 71 9.91 -5.25 4.03
C PRO A 71 10.21 -3.91 4.73
N PHE A 72 9.18 -3.34 5.32
CA PHE A 72 9.18 -2.04 5.96
C PHE A 72 8.53 -2.09 7.35
N ARG A 73 9.12 -1.41 8.31
CA ARG A 73 8.54 -1.20 9.65
C ARG A 73 8.14 0.25 9.85
N ILE A 74 7.08 0.48 10.63
CA ILE A 74 6.71 1.82 11.09
C ILE A 74 7.88 2.43 11.87
N GLU A 75 8.38 3.57 11.41
CA GLU A 75 9.40 4.36 12.10
C GLU A 75 8.74 5.44 12.97
N LYS A 76 7.80 6.20 12.40
CA LYS A 76 7.05 7.24 13.10
C LYS A 76 5.81 7.66 12.31
N ASP A 77 4.83 8.19 13.03
CA ASP A 77 3.73 8.98 12.45
C ASP A 77 4.25 10.37 12.04
N VAL A 78 3.86 10.85 10.86
CA VAL A 78 4.27 12.15 10.30
C VAL A 78 3.13 13.18 10.39
N GLY A 79 1.94 12.78 10.85
CA GLY A 79 0.73 13.59 10.86
C GLY A 79 -0.04 13.50 9.53
N ASP A 80 -1.23 14.10 9.49
CA ASP A 80 -2.10 14.16 8.30
C ASP A 80 -2.43 12.78 7.67
N GLY A 81 -2.50 11.73 8.50
CA GLY A 81 -2.73 10.35 8.04
C GLY A 81 -1.55 9.73 7.29
N LYS A 82 -0.35 10.30 7.43
CA LYS A 82 0.88 9.80 6.80
C LYS A 82 1.79 9.12 7.82
N VAL A 83 2.33 7.98 7.43
CA VAL A 83 3.26 7.19 8.25
C VAL A 83 4.59 7.06 7.55
N ARG A 84 5.69 7.29 8.26
CA ARG A 84 7.03 7.03 7.74
C ARG A 84 7.44 5.62 8.07
N LEU A 85 7.85 4.91 7.03
CA LEU A 85 8.33 3.54 7.11
C LEU A 85 9.84 3.48 6.87
N LYS A 86 10.49 2.55 7.55
CA LYS A 86 11.92 2.27 7.41
C LYS A 86 12.14 0.84 6.96
N ARG A 87 13.00 0.67 5.96
CA ARG A 87 13.34 -0.65 5.43
C ARG A 87 14.00 -1.51 6.50
N VAL A 88 13.57 -2.76 6.56
CA VAL A 88 14.21 -3.82 7.35
C VAL A 88 14.75 -4.93 6.44
N LYS A 89 15.38 -5.95 7.04
CA LYS A 89 15.90 -7.13 6.32
C LYS A 89 15.34 -8.43 6.91
N GLU A 90 14.24 -8.31 7.63
CA GLU A 90 13.53 -9.44 8.22
C GLU A 90 12.63 -10.06 7.16
N SER A 91 12.46 -11.38 7.22
CA SER A 91 11.55 -12.10 6.33
C SER A 91 10.10 -11.77 6.69
N LEU A 92 9.23 -11.71 5.68
CA LEU A 92 7.78 -11.53 5.90
C LEU A 92 7.14 -12.74 6.61
N PHE A 93 7.75 -13.92 6.53
CA PHE A 93 7.21 -15.16 7.11
C PHE A 93 7.71 -15.44 8.54
N ASP A 94 8.97 -15.08 8.82
CA ASP A 94 9.61 -15.42 10.09
C ASP A 94 9.63 -14.26 11.10
N SER A 95 9.21 -13.06 10.70
CA SER A 95 9.21 -11.91 11.60
C SER A 95 8.05 -11.96 12.60
N GLU A 96 8.34 -11.68 13.86
CA GLU A 96 7.31 -11.45 14.89
C GLU A 96 6.69 -10.04 14.77
N ASP A 97 7.36 -9.13 14.05
CA ASP A 97 6.91 -7.76 13.85
C ASP A 97 5.95 -7.67 12.65
N LYS A 98 4.95 -6.78 12.76
CA LYS A 98 4.02 -6.49 11.66
C LYS A 98 4.70 -5.58 10.63
N LEU A 99 5.03 -6.15 9.47
CA LEU A 99 5.78 -5.51 8.39
C LEU A 99 4.88 -5.15 7.21
N PHE A 100 5.10 -3.96 6.66
CA PHE A 100 4.58 -3.58 5.35
C PHE A 100 5.46 -4.20 4.26
N ALA A 101 4.86 -4.54 3.13
CA ALA A 101 5.56 -5.17 2.01
C ALA A 101 5.39 -4.31 0.74
N LEU A 102 6.48 -3.68 0.30
CA LEU A 102 6.51 -2.91 -0.94
C LEU A 102 6.99 -3.82 -2.09
N PRO A 103 6.25 -3.99 -3.19
CA PRO A 103 6.71 -4.81 -4.30
C PRO A 103 7.96 -4.21 -4.95
N ASP A 104 8.94 -5.06 -5.29
CA ASP A 104 10.15 -4.65 -6.01
C ASP A 104 9.87 -4.56 -7.52
N ILE A 105 9.29 -3.43 -7.93
CA ILE A 105 8.90 -3.12 -9.32
C ILE A 105 9.92 -2.26 -10.07
N VAL A 106 11.16 -2.17 -9.58
CA VAL A 106 12.21 -1.35 -10.24
C VAL A 106 12.50 -1.83 -11.66
N ASP A 107 12.32 -3.12 -11.90
CA ASP A 107 12.32 -3.77 -13.21
C ASP A 107 10.97 -4.48 -13.35
N ASP A 108 10.04 -3.88 -14.10
CA ASP A 108 8.65 -4.37 -14.24
C ASP A 108 8.56 -5.64 -15.08
N GLU A 109 9.50 -5.86 -16.00
CA GLU A 109 9.51 -7.02 -16.89
C GLU A 109 10.32 -8.22 -16.35
N ASN A 110 11.41 -7.97 -15.62
CA ASN A 110 12.34 -9.03 -15.18
C ASN A 110 12.69 -8.93 -13.69
N GLY A 111 11.91 -8.17 -12.92
CA GLY A 111 12.12 -7.99 -11.49
C GLY A 111 11.60 -9.15 -10.65
N PRO A 112 12.00 -9.19 -9.37
CA PRO A 112 11.55 -10.21 -8.41
C PRO A 112 10.02 -10.28 -8.28
N TYR A 113 9.33 -9.14 -8.39
CA TYR A 113 7.87 -9.10 -8.32
C TYR A 113 7.21 -9.71 -9.57
N ALA A 114 7.73 -9.45 -10.77
CA ALA A 114 7.26 -10.09 -12.01
C ALA A 114 7.45 -11.62 -11.95
N ASP A 115 8.60 -12.07 -11.47
CA ASP A 115 8.88 -13.50 -11.24
C ASP A 115 7.88 -14.14 -10.25
N LEU A 116 7.43 -13.40 -9.23
CA LEU A 116 6.39 -13.86 -8.31
C LEU A 116 5.04 -14.04 -9.00
N LEU A 117 4.59 -13.05 -9.78
CA LEU A 117 3.30 -13.14 -10.50
C LEU A 117 3.29 -14.38 -11.42
N ASP A 118 4.33 -14.55 -12.23
CA ASP A 118 4.56 -15.71 -13.09
C ASP A 118 4.48 -17.04 -12.30
N HIS A 119 5.14 -17.08 -11.14
CA HIS A 119 5.21 -18.27 -10.31
C HIS A 119 3.87 -18.61 -9.68
N LEU A 120 3.16 -17.60 -9.15
CA LEU A 120 1.82 -17.74 -8.58
C LEU A 120 0.84 -18.25 -9.63
N THR A 121 0.81 -17.67 -10.82
CA THR A 121 -0.10 -18.10 -11.90
C THR A 121 0.15 -19.56 -12.29
N ARG A 122 1.42 -19.97 -12.43
CA ARG A 122 1.77 -21.37 -12.71
C ARG A 122 1.33 -22.31 -11.60
N CYS A 123 1.45 -21.92 -10.34
CA CYS A 123 1.02 -22.74 -9.20
C CYS A 123 -0.50 -22.83 -9.13
N ARG A 124 -1.22 -21.71 -9.27
CA ARG A 124 -2.68 -21.66 -9.27
C ARG A 124 -3.26 -22.51 -10.40
N VAL A 125 -2.75 -22.40 -11.62
CA VAL A 125 -3.22 -23.20 -12.77
C VAL A 125 -3.05 -24.70 -12.53
N LYS A 126 -1.94 -25.13 -11.91
CA LYS A 126 -1.77 -26.54 -11.54
C LYS A 126 -2.79 -26.97 -10.50
N MET A 127 -3.01 -26.16 -9.46
CA MET A 127 -4.00 -26.44 -8.43
C MET A 127 -5.40 -26.56 -9.00
N LEU A 128 -5.82 -25.60 -9.84
CA LEU A 128 -7.14 -25.61 -10.48
C LEU A 128 -7.33 -26.84 -11.38
N ASN A 129 -6.32 -27.19 -12.18
CA ASN A 129 -6.38 -28.38 -13.04
C ASN A 129 -6.44 -29.70 -12.27
N ASP A 130 -5.96 -29.72 -11.03
CA ASP A 130 -6.02 -30.90 -10.15
C ASP A 130 -7.31 -30.92 -9.31
N ALA A 131 -7.87 -29.75 -8.99
CA ALA A 131 -9.11 -29.58 -8.23
C ALA A 131 -10.38 -29.79 -9.09
N PHE A 132 -10.35 -29.35 -10.35
CA PHE A 132 -11.50 -29.38 -11.26
C PHE A 132 -11.28 -30.31 -12.46
N GLU A 133 -12.34 -31.00 -12.89
CA GLU A 133 -12.33 -31.82 -14.11
C GLU A 133 -12.77 -30.99 -15.33
N PHE A 134 -11.85 -30.19 -15.88
CA PHE A 134 -12.12 -29.41 -17.10
C PHE A 134 -12.22 -30.29 -18.36
N GLU A 135 -13.02 -29.87 -19.35
CA GLU A 135 -13.07 -30.50 -20.68
C GLU A 135 -11.72 -30.38 -21.42
N SER A 136 -11.07 -29.22 -21.26
CA SER A 136 -9.70 -28.93 -21.67
C SER A 136 -8.94 -28.33 -20.50
N LYS A 137 -7.70 -28.78 -20.28
CA LYS A 137 -6.87 -28.23 -19.20
C LYS A 137 -6.67 -26.73 -19.38
N LEU A 138 -6.87 -26.00 -18.29
CA LEU A 138 -6.58 -24.58 -18.19
C LEU A 138 -5.08 -24.35 -18.40
N THR A 139 -4.73 -23.38 -19.23
CA THR A 139 -3.34 -23.00 -19.48
C THR A 139 -2.97 -21.71 -18.75
N VAL A 140 -1.66 -21.51 -18.55
CA VAL A 140 -1.14 -20.28 -17.91
C VAL A 140 -1.45 -19.07 -18.78
N ASP A 141 -1.25 -19.19 -20.09
CA ASP A 141 -1.51 -18.11 -21.05
C ASP A 141 -2.98 -17.64 -21.00
N GLU A 142 -3.95 -18.56 -20.88
CA GLU A 142 -5.37 -18.21 -20.78
C GLU A 142 -5.67 -17.39 -19.51
N VAL A 143 -5.16 -17.81 -18.35
CA VAL A 143 -5.37 -17.09 -17.09
C VAL A 143 -4.68 -15.73 -17.10
N GLU A 144 -3.44 -15.66 -17.62
CA GLU A 144 -2.73 -14.39 -17.76
C GLU A 144 -3.45 -13.42 -18.69
N ASP A 145 -4.00 -13.91 -19.81
CA ASP A 145 -4.72 -13.07 -20.75
C ASP A 145 -5.99 -12.49 -20.13
N GLU A 146 -6.78 -13.30 -19.41
CA GLU A 146 -7.98 -12.81 -18.69
C GLU A 146 -7.63 -11.76 -17.64
N ILE A 147 -6.64 -12.03 -16.77
CA ILE A 147 -6.22 -11.07 -15.74
C ILE A 147 -5.71 -9.77 -16.39
N ARG A 148 -4.95 -9.86 -17.49
CA ARG A 148 -4.47 -8.66 -18.21
C ARG A 148 -5.61 -7.86 -18.83
N GLU A 149 -6.68 -8.50 -19.29
CA GLU A 149 -7.85 -7.81 -19.81
C GLU A 149 -8.53 -6.97 -18.72
N ASP A 150 -8.72 -7.53 -17.53
CA ASP A 150 -9.29 -6.82 -16.37
C ASP A 150 -8.40 -5.68 -15.87
N GLN A 151 -7.10 -5.92 -15.83
CA GLN A 151 -6.12 -4.90 -15.46
C GLN A 151 -6.11 -3.75 -16.47
N ASN A 152 -6.19 -4.05 -17.77
CA ASN A 152 -6.25 -3.05 -18.83
C ASN A 152 -7.56 -2.25 -18.79
N ALA A 153 -8.68 -2.90 -18.46
CA ALA A 153 -9.94 -2.18 -18.23
C ALA A 153 -9.80 -1.15 -17.10
N SER A 154 -9.20 -1.54 -15.97
CA SER A 154 -8.92 -0.63 -14.85
C SER A 154 -7.99 0.52 -15.24
N PHE A 155 -6.95 0.23 -16.04
CA PHE A 155 -6.04 1.25 -16.56
C PHE A 155 -6.74 2.25 -17.50
N ILE A 156 -7.64 1.79 -18.37
CA ILE A 156 -8.44 2.66 -19.26
C ILE A 156 -9.35 3.57 -18.45
N GLU A 157 -9.86 3.10 -17.32
CA GLU A 157 -10.65 3.88 -16.36
C GLU A 157 -9.80 4.86 -15.52
N GLY A 158 -8.47 4.77 -15.61
CA GLY A 158 -7.53 5.59 -14.85
C GLY A 158 -7.42 5.19 -13.38
N LYS A 159 -7.77 3.94 -13.04
CA LYS A 159 -7.63 3.38 -11.69
C LYS A 159 -6.27 2.69 -11.59
N ALA A 160 -5.51 3.05 -10.55
CA ALA A 160 -4.32 2.29 -10.19
C ALA A 160 -4.74 1.00 -9.47
N ILE A 161 -4.14 -0.11 -9.85
CA ILE A 161 -4.41 -1.42 -9.23
C ILE A 161 -3.51 -1.55 -8.02
N HIS A 162 -4.08 -1.90 -6.88
CA HIS A 162 -3.29 -2.14 -5.69
C HIS A 162 -2.57 -3.49 -5.81
N THR A 163 -1.32 -3.57 -5.34
CA THR A 163 -0.51 -4.81 -5.36
C THR A 163 -1.23 -5.98 -4.70
N PHE A 164 -2.01 -5.72 -3.64
CA PHE A 164 -2.84 -6.75 -3.02
C PHE A 164 -3.86 -7.33 -4.00
N ASP A 165 -4.61 -6.47 -4.69
CA ASP A 165 -5.65 -6.88 -5.65
C ASP A 165 -5.06 -7.63 -6.84
N GLU A 166 -3.86 -7.26 -7.27
CA GLU A 166 -3.14 -7.98 -8.33
C GLU A 166 -2.78 -9.42 -7.92
N LEU A 167 -2.32 -9.61 -6.68
CA LEU A 167 -1.98 -10.93 -6.17
C LEU A 167 -3.23 -11.77 -5.90
N THR A 168 -4.28 -11.19 -5.31
CA THR A 168 -5.53 -11.90 -5.05
C THR A 168 -6.26 -12.23 -6.35
N ALA A 169 -6.19 -11.39 -7.38
CA ALA A 169 -6.70 -11.71 -8.71
C ALA A 169 -6.11 -13.02 -9.27
N ILE A 170 -4.84 -13.32 -8.98
CA ILE A 170 -4.22 -14.61 -9.34
C ILE A 170 -4.59 -15.71 -8.34
N LEU A 171 -4.44 -15.42 -7.03
CA LEU A 171 -4.56 -16.42 -5.97
C LEU A 171 -5.98 -16.93 -5.79
N ASP A 172 -6.98 -16.10 -6.03
CA ASP A 172 -8.40 -16.41 -5.91
C ASP A 172 -9.05 -16.68 -7.27
N TYR A 173 -8.31 -16.60 -8.38
CA TYR A 173 -8.82 -16.86 -9.73
C TYR A 173 -9.58 -18.19 -9.82
N VAL A 174 -10.82 -18.13 -10.30
CA VAL A 174 -11.65 -19.30 -10.62
C VAL A 174 -12.23 -19.11 -12.02
N PRO A 175 -12.10 -20.09 -12.93
CA PRO A 175 -12.69 -19.99 -14.26
C PRO A 175 -14.21 -19.84 -14.20
N ALA A 176 -14.77 -19.02 -15.10
CA ALA A 176 -16.21 -18.77 -15.18
C ALA A 176 -17.03 -20.07 -15.21
N GLY A 177 -18.04 -20.15 -14.33
CA GLY A 177 -18.91 -21.34 -14.18
C GLY A 177 -18.38 -22.44 -13.25
N TYR A 178 -17.23 -22.22 -12.60
CA TYR A 178 -16.71 -23.05 -11.50
C TYR A 178 -16.71 -22.31 -10.15
N GLU A 179 -17.29 -21.11 -10.11
CA GLU A 179 -17.54 -20.36 -8.88
C GLU A 179 -18.39 -21.23 -7.94
N SER A 180 -17.95 -21.37 -6.69
CA SER A 180 -18.70 -22.15 -5.71
C SER A 180 -19.92 -21.33 -5.30
N ASP A 181 -21.10 -21.95 -5.27
CA ASP A 181 -22.39 -21.35 -4.83
C ASP A 181 -22.39 -20.87 -3.36
N ASP A 182 -21.26 -21.03 -2.65
CA ASP A 182 -21.01 -20.55 -1.29
C ASP A 182 -20.19 -19.24 -1.26
N ASP A 183 -19.76 -18.74 -2.42
CA ASP A 183 -19.01 -17.47 -2.57
C ASP A 183 -19.96 -16.31 -2.96
N ASP A 184 -21.09 -16.18 -2.27
CA ASP A 184 -21.87 -14.93 -2.19
C ASP A 184 -21.16 -13.91 -1.27
N GLY A 185 -19.87 -13.71 -1.52
CA GLY A 185 -19.04 -12.67 -0.94
C GLY A 185 -18.95 -11.50 -1.91
N ASP A 186 -20.00 -10.67 -1.96
CA ASP A 186 -19.96 -9.25 -2.36
C ASP A 186 -19.11 -8.94 -3.61
N GLY A 187 -19.59 -9.32 -4.80
CA GLY A 187 -18.88 -9.04 -6.05
C GLY A 187 -19.70 -8.99 -7.33
N SER A 188 -21.01 -9.22 -7.28
CA SER A 188 -21.91 -8.95 -8.41
C SER A 188 -22.82 -7.80 -8.07
N SER A 189 -22.64 -6.68 -8.77
CA SER A 189 -23.62 -5.61 -8.89
C SER A 189 -24.91 -6.15 -9.53
N ASP A 190 -25.72 -6.87 -8.76
CA ASP A 190 -27.15 -6.93 -9.00
C ASP A 190 -27.74 -5.69 -8.33
N GLU A 191 -27.97 -4.66 -9.15
CA GLU A 191 -28.90 -3.59 -8.86
C GLU A 191 -30.32 -4.19 -8.76
N GLU A 192 -30.60 -4.93 -7.69
CA GLU A 192 -31.97 -5.14 -7.26
C GLU A 192 -32.39 -3.87 -6.51
N ASP A 193 -33.20 -3.06 -7.19
CA ASP A 193 -33.99 -1.96 -6.63
C ASP A 193 -34.56 -2.36 -5.26
N ILE A 194 -33.90 -1.92 -4.18
CA ILE A 194 -34.51 -1.89 -2.85
C ILE A 194 -35.60 -0.83 -2.96
N ASP A 195 -36.84 -1.28 -3.13
CA ASP A 195 -38.01 -0.43 -3.11
C ASP A 195 -38.01 0.34 -1.78
N ASP A 196 -38.03 1.67 -1.85
CA ASP A 196 -37.98 2.65 -0.73
C ASP A 196 -39.11 2.43 0.31
N ALA A 197 -39.98 1.44 0.08
CA ALA A 197 -41.08 1.02 0.92
C ALA A 197 -40.72 -0.03 1.99
N ASP A 198 -39.53 -0.62 1.98
CA ASP A 198 -39.08 -1.63 2.97
C ASP A 198 -38.04 -1.12 3.98
N LEU A 199 -37.62 0.15 3.85
CA LEU A 199 -36.91 0.85 4.92
C LEU A 199 -37.94 1.36 5.95
N PRO A 200 -37.82 1.00 7.24
CA PRO A 200 -38.71 1.55 8.25
C PRO A 200 -38.53 3.07 8.34
N ASP A 201 -39.62 3.83 8.18
CA ASP A 201 -39.64 5.29 8.38
C ASP A 201 -39.11 5.60 9.80
N ILE A 202 -37.89 6.12 9.89
CA ILE A 202 -37.35 6.67 11.13
C ILE A 202 -38.10 7.98 11.39
N ASP A 203 -39.02 7.97 12.36
CA ASP A 203 -39.70 9.18 12.82
C ASP A 203 -38.66 10.18 13.40
N GLU A 204 -38.90 11.48 13.23
CA GLU A 204 -38.03 12.58 13.69
C GLU A 204 -37.72 12.53 15.22
N GLU A 205 -38.45 11.72 15.98
CA GLU A 205 -38.23 11.49 17.41
C GLU A 205 -37.03 10.54 17.68
N ASP A 206 -36.76 9.57 16.79
CA ASP A 206 -35.65 8.62 16.91
C ASP A 206 -34.30 9.22 16.46
N GLU A 207 -34.30 10.16 15.51
CA GLU A 207 -33.10 10.90 15.12
C GLU A 207 -32.54 11.77 16.27
N LYS A 208 -33.40 12.19 17.19
CA LYS A 208 -33.04 13.04 18.32
C LYS A 208 -32.53 12.26 19.53
N SER A 209 -32.88 10.98 19.64
CA SER A 209 -32.39 10.10 20.71
C SER A 209 -30.94 9.66 20.48
N LEU A 210 -30.55 9.44 19.21
CA LEU A 210 -29.18 9.09 18.81
C LEU A 210 -28.16 10.23 19.01
N LYS A 211 -28.61 11.49 19.06
CA LYS A 211 -27.72 12.66 19.28
C LYS A 211 -27.46 12.96 20.77
N GLY A 212 -28.11 12.23 21.68
CA GLY A 212 -28.08 12.49 23.12
C GLY A 212 -27.40 11.42 23.97
N ASP A 213 -26.97 10.29 23.39
CA ASP A 213 -26.38 9.22 24.18
C ASP A 213 -24.92 9.53 24.55
N SER A 214 -24.77 10.01 25.78
CA SER A 214 -23.49 10.37 26.40
C SER A 214 -22.71 9.15 26.91
N SER A 215 -23.10 7.92 26.54
CA SER A 215 -22.37 6.69 26.87
C SER A 215 -21.09 6.50 26.02
N LEU A 216 -20.80 7.40 25.08
CA LEU A 216 -19.58 7.42 24.27
C LEU A 216 -18.53 8.41 24.81
N LYS A 217 -18.56 8.68 26.12
CA LYS A 217 -17.42 9.23 26.86
C LYS A 217 -16.64 8.07 27.46
N TRP A 218 -15.48 7.79 26.88
CA TRP A 218 -14.46 6.99 27.56
C TRP A 218 -13.97 7.83 28.74
N ASP A 219 -14.28 7.33 29.94
CA ASP A 219 -13.84 7.85 31.22
C ASP A 219 -12.41 7.32 31.45
N ASP A 220 -11.41 8.21 31.44
CA ASP A 220 -10.13 7.99 32.10
C ASP A 220 -9.53 9.35 32.51
N ASP A 221 -9.92 9.72 33.74
CA ASP A 221 -9.19 10.44 34.79
C ASP A 221 -8.70 11.89 34.57
N GLU A 222 -9.44 12.79 35.24
CA GLU A 222 -9.02 14.08 35.77
C GLU A 222 -7.90 13.95 36.81
N ASP A 223 -6.86 14.78 36.69
CA ASP A 223 -6.24 15.44 37.84
C ASP A 223 -6.06 16.94 37.48
N GLU A 224 -6.90 17.76 38.10
CA GLU A 224 -6.88 19.23 38.09
C GLU A 224 -5.74 19.80 38.94
N ASP A 225 -5.19 20.93 38.52
CA ASP A 225 -4.78 22.11 39.31
C ASP A 225 -3.80 22.94 38.46
N SER A 226 -3.83 24.26 38.31
CA SER A 226 -4.79 25.34 38.54
C SER A 226 -4.08 26.61 38.07
N ASP A 227 -4.86 27.53 37.51
CA ASP A 227 -4.67 29.00 37.47
C ASP A 227 -3.53 29.67 36.67
N ASP A 228 -4.03 30.53 35.77
CA ASP A 228 -3.52 31.79 35.21
C ASP A 228 -2.37 32.49 35.95
N GLU A 229 -1.45 33.07 35.18
CA GLU A 229 -1.00 34.47 35.35
C GLU A 229 -0.28 34.97 34.08
N ASP A 230 -0.83 36.06 33.51
CA ASP A 230 -0.19 36.95 32.54
C ASP A 230 1.13 37.52 33.11
N ASP A 231 2.19 37.63 32.29
CA ASP A 231 3.04 38.82 32.31
C ASP A 231 3.81 38.98 30.99
N GLU A 232 3.64 40.16 30.38
CA GLU A 232 4.49 40.72 29.35
C GLU A 232 5.89 41.00 29.95
N GLU A 233 6.97 40.88 29.19
CA GLU A 233 8.00 41.94 29.09
C GLU A 233 8.99 41.61 27.95
N GLU A 234 9.23 42.64 27.14
CA GLU A 234 10.33 42.78 26.20
C GLU A 234 11.69 42.72 26.90
N SER A 235 12.72 42.26 26.20
CA SER A 235 14.03 42.92 26.29
C SER A 235 14.81 42.71 25.00
N ASP A 236 15.06 43.84 24.38
CA ASP A 236 16.09 44.19 23.42
C ASP A 236 17.52 43.82 23.86
N ASP A 237 18.43 44.12 22.92
CA ASP A 237 19.89 44.24 22.94
C ASP A 237 20.68 42.95 22.64
N ASP A 238 21.69 42.93 21.78
CA ASP A 238 22.19 43.77 20.67
C ASP A 238 23.59 43.20 20.34
N GLU A 239 24.22 43.81 19.34
CA GLU A 239 25.64 43.76 18.99
C GLU A 239 26.08 42.61 18.07
N ASP A 240 26.17 42.83 16.75
CA ASP A 240 27.07 43.72 15.99
C ASP A 240 28.36 43.01 15.59
N SER A 241 28.56 42.94 14.27
CA SER A 241 29.88 42.90 13.64
C SER A 241 29.71 43.30 12.17
N ASP A 242 29.61 44.61 11.96
CA ASP A 242 30.14 45.27 10.77
C ASP A 242 31.66 44.96 10.63
N ASP A 243 32.15 44.79 9.39
CA ASP A 243 33.30 45.55 8.85
C ASP A 243 33.54 45.20 7.35
N GLU A 244 33.00 46.08 6.51
CA GLU A 244 33.64 46.83 5.41
C GLU A 244 34.67 46.19 4.43
N GLU A 245 34.33 46.38 3.12
CA GLU A 245 35.18 46.92 2.04
C GLU A 245 36.40 46.08 1.54
N GLU A 246 36.88 46.08 0.29
CA GLU A 246 36.83 47.01 -0.84
C GLU A 246 37.35 46.28 -2.12
N GLU A 247 36.82 46.68 -3.28
CA GLU A 247 37.53 46.92 -4.55
C GLU A 247 38.31 45.89 -5.45
N GLU A 248 38.02 46.08 -6.75
CA GLU A 248 38.87 46.02 -7.96
C GLU A 248 39.30 44.70 -8.68
N LYS A 249 38.85 44.65 -9.95
CA LYS A 249 39.34 43.89 -11.13
C LYS A 249 40.86 44.14 -11.38
N PRO A 250 41.66 43.29 -12.09
CA PRO A 250 41.40 43.00 -13.51
C PRO A 250 41.96 41.71 -14.19
N ARG A 251 41.30 41.36 -15.31
CA ARG A 251 41.82 40.90 -16.62
C ARG A 251 42.89 39.79 -16.67
N GLY A 252 42.46 38.61 -17.14
CA GLY A 252 43.31 37.64 -17.84
C GLY A 252 42.81 37.39 -19.28
N LYS A 253 43.47 37.98 -20.28
CA LYS A 253 43.33 37.64 -21.71
C LYS A 253 44.35 36.54 -22.04
N SER A 254 43.91 35.43 -22.63
CA SER A 254 44.60 34.62 -23.67
C SER A 254 43.71 33.41 -24.01
N LYS A 255 42.94 33.40 -25.10
CA LYS A 255 43.31 33.27 -26.53
C LYS A 255 43.92 31.91 -26.88
N ARG A 256 43.09 31.04 -27.48
CA ARG A 256 43.32 29.99 -28.51
C ARG A 256 42.06 29.11 -28.50
N ARG A 257 41.30 28.89 -29.58
CA ARG A 257 41.55 28.85 -31.02
C ARG A 257 40.48 29.63 -31.78
#